data_AF-A0A4Q7MV20-F1
#
_entry.id   AF-A0A4Q7MV20-F1
#
_cell.length_a   1.000
_cell.length_b   1.000
_cell.length_c   1.000
_cell.angle_alpha   90.00
_cell.angle_beta   90.00
_cell.angle_gamma   90.00
#
_symmetry.space_group_name_H-M   'P 1'
#
loop_
_entity.id
_entity.type
_entity.pdbx_description
1 polymer ?
#
loop_
_entity_poly.entity_id
_entity_poly.type
_entity_poly.pdbx_seq_one_letter_code
_entity_poly.pdbx_strand_id
1 'polypeptide(L)'
;MMKSLIAAVFMLAAMNAIAQNPAGRNASTYHSNLDTVRPVDIRERLVQLALQNPNYEIADRKVTIAERNLKKAKGSWLNAFAASGNLNELSIKDLGNSGSSNPNNLNGGLFFPRYNFSLTLPFDFFSARSNDVKVARENIYIAEAEKNQRYRTIRRDVLSAYEDYLMHKEKYDLQVRITQGEYTEYKLAEKDFADGTITAEAFKTVETAYYNQLITRAEMLRNFNVSKYELELQIGVNIDDVLPRK
;
A
#
# COMPACT_ATOMS: atom_id res chain seq x y z
N MET A 1 -46.54 -26.82 23.20
CA MET A 1 -45.57 -26.98 22.10
C MET A 1 -45.08 -25.66 21.46
N MET A 2 -45.62 -24.48 21.77
CA MET A 2 -45.13 -23.19 21.23
C MET A 2 -44.01 -22.51 22.03
N LYS A 3 -43.70 -22.97 23.24
CA LYS A 3 -42.68 -22.34 24.11
C LYS A 3 -41.24 -22.78 23.80
N SER A 4 -41.02 -23.93 23.14
CA SER A 4 -39.67 -24.38 22.77
C SER A 4 -39.16 -23.82 21.44
N LEU A 5 -40.04 -23.32 20.56
CA LEU A 5 -39.64 -22.77 19.26
C LEU A 5 -39.14 -21.31 19.37
N ILE A 6 -39.65 -20.55 20.35
CA ILE A 6 -39.25 -19.15 20.58
C ILE A 6 -37.85 -19.06 21.22
N ALA A 7 -37.43 -20.08 21.97
CA ALA A 7 -36.08 -20.16 22.54
C ALA A 7 -34.99 -20.42 21.47
N ALA A 8 -35.34 -21.11 20.37
CA ALA A 8 -34.39 -21.41 19.30
C ALA A 8 -34.05 -20.19 18.43
N VAL A 9 -35.01 -19.28 18.22
CA VAL A 9 -34.79 -18.05 17.43
C VAL A 9 -34.03 -16.98 18.23
N PHE A 10 -34.20 -16.93 19.57
CA PHE A 10 -33.39 -16.04 20.41
C PHE A 10 -31.97 -16.56 20.68
N MET A 11 -31.71 -17.87 20.60
CA MET A 11 -30.34 -18.39 20.73
C MET A 11 -29.46 -18.17 19.49
N LEU A 12 -30.04 -18.01 18.29
CA LEU A 12 -29.24 -17.68 17.08
C LEU A 12 -28.86 -16.20 16.96
N ALA A 13 -29.48 -15.31 17.74
CA ALA A 13 -29.16 -13.88 17.76
C ALA A 13 -27.98 -13.53 18.71
N ALA A 14 -27.54 -14.46 19.56
CA ALA A 14 -26.53 -14.19 20.59
C ALA A 14 -25.07 -14.51 20.20
N MET A 15 -24.79 -14.97 18.96
CA MET A 15 -23.43 -15.41 18.58
C MET A 15 -22.66 -14.48 17.63
N ASN A 16 -23.11 -13.26 17.34
CA ASN A 16 -22.37 -12.32 16.47
C ASN A 16 -22.09 -10.96 17.13
N ALA A 17 -21.75 -10.96 18.41
CA ALA A 17 -21.33 -9.77 19.15
C ALA A 17 -19.90 -9.88 19.69
N ILE A 18 -18.96 -10.37 18.89
CA ILE A 18 -17.52 -10.13 19.11
C ILE A 18 -16.83 -9.96 17.75
N ALA A 19 -16.81 -8.73 17.23
CA ALA A 19 -15.82 -8.28 16.24
C ALA A 19 -15.83 -6.75 16.12
N GLN A 20 -15.68 -6.04 17.24
CA GLN A 20 -15.14 -4.68 17.22
C GLN A 20 -13.94 -4.64 18.15
N ASN A 21 -12.77 -5.00 17.63
CA ASN A 21 -11.52 -4.52 18.20
C ASN A 21 -11.10 -3.28 17.39
N PRO A 22 -11.16 -2.06 17.95
CA PRO A 22 -10.31 -0.98 17.52
C PRO A 22 -8.94 -1.20 18.17
N ALA A 23 -8.17 -2.14 17.64
CA ALA A 23 -6.76 -2.33 17.98
C ALA A 23 -6.01 -2.13 16.68
N GLY A 24 -5.54 -0.92 16.41
CA GLY A 24 -4.22 -0.50 16.86
C GLY A 24 -3.47 -0.13 15.59
N ARG A 25 -2.63 0.90 15.66
CA ARG A 25 -1.77 1.31 14.55
C ARG A 25 -1.11 0.06 13.94
N ASN A 26 -1.28 -0.15 12.65
CA ASN A 26 -0.62 -1.23 11.91
C ASN A 26 0.89 -0.97 11.98
N ALA A 27 1.55 -1.48 13.02
CA ALA A 27 2.96 -1.79 12.95
C ALA A 27 3.10 -2.82 11.82
N SER A 28 3.93 -2.50 10.83
CA SER A 28 4.26 -3.41 9.74
C SER A 28 4.58 -4.79 10.30
N THR A 29 3.78 -5.81 9.95
CA THR A 29 3.94 -7.19 10.42
C THR A 29 4.96 -7.98 9.61
N TYR A 30 5.78 -7.31 8.80
CA TYR A 30 6.88 -7.95 8.08
C TYR A 30 8.08 -8.14 9.00
N HIS A 31 8.02 -9.15 9.85
CA HIS A 31 9.22 -9.76 10.42
C HIS A 31 9.61 -10.92 9.51
N SER A 32 10.60 -10.72 8.63
CA SER A 32 11.25 -11.86 8.00
C SER A 32 12.03 -12.58 9.10
N ASN A 33 11.68 -13.85 9.35
CA ASN A 33 12.56 -14.75 10.06
C ASN A 33 13.81 -14.91 9.19
N LEU A 34 14.84 -14.14 9.51
CA LEU A 34 16.17 -14.21 8.94
C LEU A 34 16.80 -15.52 9.39
N ASP A 35 16.41 -16.63 8.75
CA ASP A 35 17.17 -17.87 8.81
C ASP A 35 18.47 -17.65 8.04
N THR A 36 19.47 -17.30 8.83
CA THR A 36 20.91 -17.41 8.59
C THR A 36 21.24 -18.70 7.84
N VAL A 37 22.12 -18.63 6.81
CA VAL A 37 23.13 -19.66 6.39
C VAL A 37 23.48 -19.58 4.88
N ARG A 38 22.78 -18.81 4.04
CA ARG A 38 23.30 -18.43 2.71
C ARG A 38 23.62 -16.94 2.71
N PRO A 39 24.77 -16.49 2.15
CA PRO A 39 24.94 -15.07 1.86
C PRO A 39 23.81 -14.70 0.89
N VAL A 40 22.74 -14.11 1.42
CA VAL A 40 21.65 -13.60 0.61
C VAL A 40 22.30 -12.59 -0.32
N ASP A 41 22.21 -12.84 -1.62
CA ASP A 41 22.66 -11.89 -2.63
C ASP A 41 22.09 -10.52 -2.27
N ILE A 42 22.96 -9.51 -2.17
CA ILE A 42 22.60 -8.15 -1.76
C ILE A 42 21.37 -7.64 -2.55
N ARG A 43 21.28 -8.04 -3.82
CA ARG A 43 20.17 -7.78 -4.72
C ARG A 43 18.83 -8.26 -4.18
N GLU A 44 18.79 -9.49 -3.69
CA GLU A 44 17.57 -10.07 -3.14
C GLU A 44 17.20 -9.40 -1.82
N ARG A 45 18.19 -9.05 -1.00
CA ARG A 45 17.98 -8.30 0.24
C ARG A 45 17.38 -6.91 -0.03
N LEU A 46 17.86 -6.19 -1.04
CA LEU A 46 17.31 -4.89 -1.45
C LEU A 46 15.86 -5.03 -1.92
N VAL A 47 15.54 -6.06 -2.70
CA VAL A 47 14.17 -6.33 -3.13
C VAL A 47 13.27 -6.63 -1.94
N GLN A 48 13.72 -7.44 -0.99
CA GLN A 48 12.95 -7.75 0.22
C GLN A 48 12.63 -6.49 1.04
N LEU A 49 13.60 -5.58 1.19
CA LEU A 49 13.39 -4.30 1.87
C LEU A 49 12.34 -3.45 1.11
N ALA A 50 12.44 -3.36 -0.20
CA ALA A 50 11.48 -2.62 -1.02
C ALA A 50 10.04 -3.19 -0.95
N LEU A 51 9.87 -4.50 -0.73
CA LEU A 51 8.54 -5.09 -0.55
C LEU A 51 7.87 -4.72 0.77
N GLN A 52 8.62 -4.19 1.74
CA GLN A 52 8.07 -3.66 2.99
C GLN A 52 7.52 -2.23 2.84
N ASN A 53 7.71 -1.60 1.67
CA ASN A 53 7.25 -0.26 1.38
C ASN A 53 5.71 -0.22 1.18
N PRO A 54 5.01 0.86 1.61
CA PRO A 54 3.57 1.05 1.37
C PRO A 54 3.08 0.75 -0.05
N ASN A 55 3.94 0.98 -1.04
CA ASN A 55 3.69 0.72 -2.45
C ASN A 55 3.35 -0.74 -2.79
N TYR A 56 3.88 -1.72 -2.04
CA TYR A 56 3.52 -3.13 -2.17
C TYR A 56 2.36 -3.50 -1.25
N GLU A 57 2.30 -2.91 -0.04
CA GLU A 57 1.20 -3.13 0.90
C GLU A 57 -0.16 -2.82 0.26
N ILE A 58 -0.28 -1.75 -0.53
CA ILE A 58 -1.53 -1.43 -1.23
C ILE A 58 -2.01 -2.58 -2.13
N ALA A 59 -1.11 -3.26 -2.84
CA ALA A 59 -1.46 -4.38 -3.70
C ALA A 59 -1.92 -5.60 -2.89
N ASP A 60 -1.31 -5.84 -1.72
CA ASP A 60 -1.75 -6.88 -0.79
C ASP A 60 -3.14 -6.57 -0.19
N ARG A 61 -3.39 -5.31 0.17
CA ARG A 61 -4.70 -4.86 0.67
C ARG A 61 -5.80 -5.01 -0.39
N LYS A 62 -5.49 -4.83 -1.68
CA LYS A 62 -6.46 -5.08 -2.77
C LYS A 62 -6.94 -6.54 -2.81
N VAL A 63 -6.04 -7.51 -2.61
CA VAL A 63 -6.41 -8.92 -2.51
C VAL A 63 -7.35 -9.13 -1.31
N THR A 64 -7.00 -8.58 -0.14
CA THR A 64 -7.85 -8.64 1.05
C THR A 64 -9.24 -8.04 0.80
N ILE A 65 -9.34 -6.93 0.06
CA ILE A 65 -10.62 -6.32 -0.32
C ILE A 65 -11.41 -7.26 -1.24
N ALA A 66 -10.77 -7.86 -2.25
CA ALA A 66 -11.42 -8.81 -3.15
C ALA A 66 -11.97 -10.04 -2.40
N GLU A 67 -11.22 -10.58 -1.44
CA GLU A 67 -11.68 -11.67 -0.58
C GLU A 67 -12.89 -11.29 0.27
N ARG A 68 -12.88 -10.09 0.86
CA ARG A 68 -14.03 -9.56 1.63
C ARG A 68 -15.24 -9.35 0.74
N ASN A 69 -15.04 -8.89 -0.50
CA ASN A 69 -16.10 -8.78 -1.49
C ASN A 69 -16.67 -10.14 -1.86
N LEU A 70 -15.85 -11.19 -2.00
CA LEU A 70 -16.34 -12.56 -2.17
C LEU A 70 -17.15 -13.03 -0.97
N LYS A 71 -16.72 -12.74 0.27
CA LYS A 71 -17.50 -13.09 1.48
C LYS A 71 -18.84 -12.35 1.51
N LYS A 72 -18.88 -11.06 1.16
CA LYS A 72 -20.12 -10.28 1.00
C LYS A 72 -21.01 -10.87 -0.11
N ALA A 73 -20.42 -11.20 -1.26
CA ALA A 73 -21.05 -11.88 -2.38
C ALA A 73 -21.37 -13.36 -2.07
N LYS A 74 -21.03 -13.90 -0.91
CA LYS A 74 -21.58 -15.17 -0.40
C LYS A 74 -22.69 -14.93 0.62
N GLY A 75 -22.59 -13.91 1.47
CA GLY A 75 -23.57 -13.58 2.53
C GLY A 75 -24.82 -12.75 2.13
N SER A 76 -24.77 -11.93 1.08
CA SER A 76 -25.92 -11.15 0.56
C SER A 76 -27.24 -11.90 0.26
N TRP A 77 -27.34 -13.23 0.36
CA TRP A 77 -28.65 -13.88 0.39
C TRP A 77 -29.48 -13.43 1.61
N LEU A 78 -28.80 -13.01 2.68
CA LEU A 78 -29.40 -12.37 3.86
C LEU A 78 -30.15 -11.08 3.51
N ASN A 79 -29.84 -10.44 2.37
CA ASN A 79 -30.56 -9.23 1.93
C ASN A 79 -32.03 -9.50 1.61
N ALA A 80 -32.43 -10.76 1.37
CA ALA A 80 -33.83 -11.11 1.16
C ALA A 80 -34.68 -10.89 2.43
N PHE A 81 -34.05 -10.90 3.62
CA PHE A 81 -34.71 -10.70 4.89
C PHE A 81 -34.60 -9.22 5.30
N ALA A 82 -35.74 -8.54 5.39
CA ALA A 82 -35.83 -7.20 5.93
C ALA A 82 -36.86 -7.16 7.07
N ALA A 83 -36.45 -6.59 8.20
CA ALA A 83 -37.34 -6.23 9.29
C ALA A 83 -37.42 -4.71 9.34
N SER A 84 -38.64 -4.17 9.29
CA SER A 84 -38.89 -2.75 9.43
C SER A 84 -39.83 -2.50 10.62
N GLY A 85 -39.52 -1.49 11.41
CA GLY A 85 -40.38 -1.01 12.49
C GLY A 85 -40.99 0.32 12.06
N ASN A 86 -42.27 0.51 12.33
CA ASN A 86 -42.93 1.78 12.09
C ASN A 86 -43.47 2.31 13.43
N LEU A 87 -42.99 3.48 13.86
CA LEU A 87 -43.46 4.18 15.06
C LEU A 87 -44.34 5.36 14.62
N ASN A 88 -45.64 5.12 14.50
CA ASN A 88 -46.62 6.19 14.29
C ASN A 88 -47.12 6.71 15.65
N GLU A 89 -46.85 7.98 15.97
CA GLU A 89 -47.27 8.65 17.22
C GLU A 89 -48.81 8.82 17.37
N LEU A 90 -49.58 8.60 16.31
CA LEU A 90 -51.05 8.69 16.33
C LEU A 90 -51.72 7.63 17.21
N SER A 91 -51.04 6.54 17.56
CA SER A 91 -51.60 5.47 18.41
C SER A 91 -51.39 5.70 19.92
N ILE A 92 -50.60 6.70 20.34
CA ILE A 92 -50.24 6.90 21.76
C ILE A 92 -51.09 7.98 22.46
N LYS A 93 -51.79 8.85 21.71
CA LYS A 93 -52.62 9.91 22.32
C LYS A 93 -54.02 9.47 22.78
N ASP A 94 -54.52 8.32 22.32
CA ASP A 94 -55.88 7.85 22.63
C ASP A 94 -55.97 6.87 23.82
N LEU A 95 -54.87 6.54 24.48
CA LEU A 95 -54.90 5.64 25.65
C LEU A 95 -54.80 6.35 27.01
N GLY A 96 -54.64 7.67 27.03
CA GLY A 96 -54.23 8.38 28.25
C GLY A 96 -54.93 9.69 28.59
N ASN A 97 -55.88 10.19 27.79
CA ASN A 97 -56.58 11.41 28.15
C ASN A 97 -58.09 11.31 27.91
N SER A 98 -58.79 10.96 28.98
CA SER A 98 -60.22 11.20 29.18
C SER A 98 -60.54 12.66 28.83
N GLY A 99 -61.27 12.89 27.74
CA GLY A 99 -61.75 14.24 27.45
C GLY A 99 -62.40 14.42 26.09
N SER A 100 -63.73 14.31 26.08
CA SER A 100 -64.63 14.97 25.12
C SER A 100 -65.04 14.21 23.84
N SER A 101 -66.13 13.44 24.01
CA SER A 101 -67.39 13.55 23.23
C SER A 101 -67.37 13.34 21.70
N ASN A 102 -67.54 12.10 21.26
CA ASN A 102 -68.40 11.79 20.11
C ASN A 102 -69.06 10.38 20.26
N PRO A 103 -70.40 10.25 20.28
CA PRO A 103 -71.09 8.97 20.49
C PRO A 103 -71.20 8.07 19.26
N ASN A 104 -70.75 8.48 18.06
CA ASN A 104 -70.62 7.59 16.89
C ASN A 104 -69.31 6.80 16.93
N ASN A 105 -69.21 6.04 18.01
CA ASN A 105 -68.12 5.23 18.47
C ASN A 105 -67.81 4.09 17.49
N LEU A 106 -67.14 4.40 16.37
CA LEU A 106 -66.27 3.45 15.67
C LEU A 106 -64.98 3.35 16.50
N ASN A 107 -65.11 2.65 17.62
CA ASN A 107 -64.04 2.15 18.48
C ASN A 107 -63.22 1.07 17.73
N GLY A 108 -62.78 1.40 16.52
CA GLY A 108 -61.85 0.60 15.74
C GLY A 108 -60.49 1.22 15.97
N GLY A 109 -59.86 0.91 17.10
CA GLY A 109 -58.45 1.21 17.31
C GLY A 109 -57.71 0.72 16.07
N LEU A 110 -57.23 1.66 15.26
CA LEU A 110 -56.58 1.33 13.99
C LEU A 110 -55.18 0.82 14.37
N PHE A 111 -55.14 -0.46 14.74
CA PHE A 111 -53.95 -1.21 15.09
C PHE A 111 -53.09 -1.36 13.84
N PHE A 112 -52.34 -0.31 13.50
CA PHE A 112 -51.28 -0.45 12.51
C PHE A 112 -50.19 -1.34 13.10
N PRO A 113 -49.75 -2.38 12.38
CA PRO A 113 -48.66 -3.24 12.85
C PRO A 113 -47.39 -2.39 13.06
N ARG A 114 -46.98 -2.28 14.33
CA ARG A 114 -45.77 -1.56 14.77
C ARG A 114 -44.47 -2.17 14.22
N TYR A 115 -44.52 -3.44 13.84
CA TYR A 115 -43.42 -4.19 13.25
C TYR A 115 -43.91 -4.88 11.98
N ASN A 116 -43.17 -4.71 10.89
CA ASN A 116 -43.44 -5.32 9.60
C ASN A 116 -42.21 -6.14 9.19
N PHE A 117 -42.44 -7.42 8.88
CA PHE A 117 -41.41 -8.30 8.32
C PHE A 117 -41.74 -8.50 6.84
N SER A 118 -40.77 -8.21 5.97
CA SER A 118 -40.93 -8.37 4.53
C SER A 118 -39.86 -9.30 3.98
N LEU A 119 -40.29 -10.31 3.23
CA LEU A 119 -39.42 -11.16 2.43
C LEU A 119 -39.57 -10.72 0.97
N THR A 120 -38.50 -10.17 0.40
CA THR A 120 -38.49 -9.75 -1.01
C THR A 120 -37.55 -10.67 -1.77
N LEU A 121 -38.12 -11.57 -2.56
CA LEU A 121 -37.38 -12.51 -3.42
C LEU A 121 -37.62 -12.16 -4.89
N PRO A 122 -36.68 -11.47 -5.56
CA PRO A 122 -36.80 -11.24 -6.99
C PRO A 122 -36.67 -12.56 -7.76
N PHE A 123 -37.29 -12.65 -8.94
CA PHE A 123 -37.34 -13.90 -9.72
C PHE A 123 -35.96 -14.38 -10.19
N ASP A 124 -34.99 -13.49 -10.31
CA ASP A 124 -33.60 -13.77 -10.72
C ASP A 124 -32.64 -14.01 -9.54
N PHE A 125 -33.15 -14.09 -8.31
CA PHE A 125 -32.34 -14.12 -7.09
C PHE A 125 -31.20 -15.16 -7.13
N PHE A 126 -31.50 -16.40 -7.52
CA PHE A 126 -30.50 -17.47 -7.53
C PHE A 126 -29.49 -17.36 -8.67
N SER A 127 -29.93 -16.93 -9.86
CA SER A 127 -29.07 -16.80 -11.03
C SER A 127 -28.14 -15.59 -10.93
N ALA A 128 -28.68 -14.43 -10.55
CA ALA A 128 -27.89 -13.23 -10.26
C ALA A 128 -26.85 -13.51 -9.17
N ARG A 129 -27.25 -14.21 -8.11
CA ARG A 129 -26.36 -14.54 -7.00
C ARG A 129 -25.18 -15.42 -7.39
N SER A 130 -25.46 -16.50 -8.12
CA SER A 130 -24.41 -17.38 -8.62
C SER A 130 -23.41 -16.61 -9.48
N ASN A 131 -23.89 -15.68 -10.31
CA ASN A 131 -23.04 -14.85 -11.14
C ASN A 131 -22.20 -13.87 -10.30
N ASP A 132 -22.76 -13.22 -9.29
CA ASP A 132 -22.02 -12.34 -8.37
C ASP A 132 -20.86 -13.07 -7.67
N VAL A 133 -21.09 -14.31 -7.22
CA VAL A 133 -20.04 -15.14 -6.61
C VAL A 133 -18.93 -15.45 -7.61
N LYS A 134 -19.29 -15.78 -8.85
CA LYS A 134 -18.32 -16.05 -9.92
C LYS A 134 -17.51 -14.80 -10.23
N VAL A 135 -18.15 -13.66 -10.43
CA VAL A 135 -17.48 -12.36 -10.67
C VAL A 135 -16.56 -12.00 -9.51
N ALA A 136 -17.01 -12.14 -8.26
CA ALA A 136 -16.18 -11.85 -7.10
C ALA A 136 -14.98 -12.79 -6.98
N ARG A 137 -15.08 -14.04 -7.45
CA ARG A 137 -13.96 -14.98 -7.51
C ARG A 137 -12.95 -14.57 -8.58
N GLU A 138 -13.41 -14.21 -9.78
CA GLU A 138 -12.52 -13.70 -10.83
C GLU A 138 -11.77 -12.44 -10.37
N ASN A 139 -12.44 -11.55 -9.62
CA ASN A 139 -11.80 -10.38 -9.04
C ASN A 139 -10.67 -10.71 -8.05
N ILE A 140 -10.71 -11.85 -7.36
CA ILE A 140 -9.58 -12.30 -6.53
C ILE A 140 -8.40 -12.67 -7.42
N TYR A 141 -8.61 -13.47 -8.46
CA TYR A 141 -7.55 -13.85 -9.38
C TYR A 141 -6.92 -12.64 -10.07
N ILE A 142 -7.73 -11.66 -10.46
CA ILE A 142 -7.24 -10.38 -10.99
C ILE A 142 -6.38 -9.65 -9.95
N ALA A 143 -6.85 -9.53 -8.70
CA ALA A 143 -6.09 -8.86 -7.65
C ALA A 143 -4.77 -9.58 -7.31
N GLU A 144 -4.74 -10.91 -7.33
CA GLU A 144 -3.52 -11.70 -7.15
C GLU A 144 -2.53 -11.52 -8.31
N ALA A 145 -3.05 -11.51 -9.55
CA ALA A 145 -2.25 -11.21 -10.73
C ALA A 145 -1.66 -9.79 -10.68
N GLU A 146 -2.46 -8.79 -10.28
CA GLU A 146 -1.99 -7.42 -10.05
C GLU A 146 -0.89 -7.35 -8.98
N LYS A 147 -1.05 -8.06 -7.86
CA LYS A 147 -0.05 -8.14 -6.79
C LYS A 147 1.26 -8.76 -7.31
N ASN A 148 1.17 -9.84 -8.06
CA ASN A 148 2.35 -10.50 -8.66
C ASN A 148 3.03 -9.61 -9.69
N GLN A 149 2.26 -8.90 -10.51
CA GLN A 149 2.81 -7.93 -11.45
C GLN A 149 3.50 -6.78 -10.71
N ARG A 150 2.90 -6.28 -9.63
CA ARG A 150 3.49 -5.24 -8.78
C ARG A 150 4.80 -5.70 -8.15
N TYR A 151 4.88 -6.93 -7.65
CA TYR A 151 6.11 -7.54 -7.16
C TYR A 151 7.21 -7.52 -8.23
N ARG A 152 6.89 -7.97 -9.46
CA ARG A 152 7.86 -8.00 -10.58
C ARG A 152 8.36 -6.60 -10.95
N THR A 153 7.46 -5.62 -10.99
CA THR A 153 7.80 -4.22 -11.27
C THR A 153 8.72 -3.67 -10.19
N ILE A 154 8.37 -3.81 -8.90
CA ILE A 154 9.22 -3.35 -7.79
C ILE A 154 10.59 -4.02 -7.86
N ARG A 155 10.63 -5.33 -8.09
CA ARG A 155 11.89 -6.07 -8.24
C ARG A 155 12.75 -5.50 -9.37
N ARG A 156 12.18 -5.27 -10.55
CA ARG A 156 12.89 -4.67 -11.68
C ARG A 156 13.43 -3.29 -11.31
N ASP A 157 12.57 -2.43 -10.77
CA ASP A 157 12.90 -1.03 -10.52
C ASP A 157 14.01 -0.91 -9.47
N VAL A 158 13.97 -1.72 -8.40
CA VAL A 158 15.04 -1.77 -7.37
C VAL A 158 16.35 -2.26 -7.95
N LEU A 159 16.32 -3.33 -8.76
CA LEU A 159 17.53 -3.88 -9.35
C LEU A 159 18.15 -2.93 -10.38
N SER A 160 17.33 -2.26 -11.19
CA SER A 160 17.80 -1.22 -12.10
C SER A 160 18.44 -0.05 -11.35
N ALA A 161 17.76 0.48 -10.32
CA ALA A 161 18.32 1.56 -9.50
C ALA A 161 19.63 1.16 -8.81
N TYR A 162 19.76 -0.10 -8.41
CA TYR A 162 21.01 -0.62 -7.83
C TYR A 162 22.14 -0.69 -8.86
N GLU A 163 21.86 -1.10 -10.10
CA GLU A 163 22.87 -1.06 -11.17
C GLU A 163 23.29 0.37 -11.51
N ASP A 164 22.32 1.29 -11.57
CA ASP A 164 22.60 2.71 -11.83
C ASP A 164 23.49 3.30 -10.71
N TYR A 165 23.19 2.97 -9.44
CA TYR A 165 24.03 3.33 -8.30
C TYR A 165 25.47 2.80 -8.45
N LEU A 166 25.65 1.52 -8.80
CA LEU A 166 26.98 0.93 -8.98
C LEU A 166 27.73 1.61 -10.13
N MET A 167 27.06 1.82 -11.27
CA MET A 167 27.62 2.50 -12.43
C MET A 167 28.08 3.93 -12.08
N HIS A 168 27.23 4.71 -11.41
CA HIS A 168 27.57 6.09 -11.05
C HIS A 168 28.68 6.17 -10.00
N LYS A 169 28.72 5.22 -9.07
CA LYS A 169 29.83 5.08 -8.12
C LYS A 169 31.15 4.85 -8.85
N GLU A 170 31.18 3.88 -9.78
CA GLU A 170 32.39 3.57 -10.54
C GLU A 170 32.84 4.75 -11.41
N LYS A 171 31.90 5.43 -12.10
CA LYS A 171 32.19 6.65 -12.86
C LYS A 171 32.79 7.75 -11.98
N TYR A 172 32.24 7.96 -10.79
CA TYR A 172 32.78 8.93 -9.84
C TYR A 172 34.19 8.54 -9.39
N ASP A 173 34.41 7.29 -9.00
CA ASP A 173 35.71 6.79 -8.56
C ASP A 173 36.78 6.92 -9.67
N LEU A 174 36.42 6.66 -10.93
CA LEU A 174 37.29 6.87 -12.09
C LEU A 174 37.59 8.36 -12.30
N GLN A 175 36.56 9.20 -12.25
CA GLN A 175 36.71 10.65 -12.43
C GLN A 175 37.60 11.25 -11.34
N VAL A 176 37.51 10.78 -10.09
CA VAL A 176 38.42 11.20 -9.02
C VAL A 176 39.88 10.90 -9.38
N ARG A 177 40.17 9.73 -9.96
CA ARG A 177 41.54 9.37 -10.39
C ARG A 177 42.02 10.24 -11.55
N ILE A 178 41.16 10.51 -12.53
CA ILE A 178 41.45 11.41 -13.66
C ILE A 178 41.78 12.81 -13.14
N THR A 179 40.92 13.39 -12.30
CA THR A 179 41.15 14.71 -11.70
C THR A 179 42.45 14.75 -10.89
N GLN A 180 42.82 13.67 -10.20
CA GLN A 180 44.09 13.60 -9.47
C GLN A 180 45.31 13.58 -10.40
N GLY A 181 45.20 12.90 -11.55
CA GLY A 181 46.23 12.92 -12.60
C GLY A 181 46.44 14.34 -13.15
N GLU A 182 45.36 14.98 -13.55
CA GLU A 182 45.36 16.35 -14.09
C GLU A 182 45.83 17.39 -13.08
N TYR A 183 45.50 17.21 -11.79
CA TYR A 183 46.05 18.04 -10.73
C TYR A 183 47.58 17.94 -10.65
N THR A 184 48.11 16.74 -10.81
CA THR A 184 49.55 16.50 -10.78
C THR A 184 50.24 17.16 -11.99
N GLU A 185 49.63 17.05 -13.17
CA GLU A 185 50.11 17.72 -14.39
C GLU A 185 50.05 19.24 -14.27
N TYR A 186 48.95 19.79 -13.76
CA TYR A 186 48.82 21.21 -13.44
C TYR A 186 49.93 21.69 -12.50
N LYS A 187 50.25 20.94 -11.44
CA LYS A 187 51.33 21.30 -10.51
C LYS A 187 52.72 21.22 -11.13
N LEU A 188 52.95 20.29 -12.05
CA LEU A 188 54.18 20.25 -12.81
C LEU A 188 54.28 21.46 -13.75
N ALA A 189 53.21 21.77 -14.50
CA ALA A 189 53.17 22.91 -15.39
C ALA A 189 53.31 24.26 -14.65
N GLU A 190 52.73 24.38 -13.44
CA GLU A 190 52.91 25.54 -12.56
C GLU A 190 54.38 25.78 -12.23
N LYS A 191 55.10 24.71 -11.89
CA LYS A 191 56.55 24.77 -11.65
C LYS A 191 57.32 25.12 -12.93
N ASP A 192 57.07 24.42 -14.02
CA ASP A 192 57.80 24.62 -15.27
C ASP A 192 57.57 26.03 -15.84
N PHE A 193 56.39 26.61 -15.62
CA PHE A 193 56.08 27.99 -15.98
C PHE A 193 56.83 28.99 -15.09
N ALA A 194 56.87 28.75 -13.78
CA ALA A 194 57.64 29.58 -12.83
C ALA A 194 59.15 29.56 -13.15
N ASP A 195 59.67 28.42 -13.60
CA ASP A 195 61.05 28.24 -14.04
C ASP A 195 61.29 28.82 -15.46
N GLY A 196 60.26 29.28 -16.17
CA GLY A 196 60.34 29.87 -17.51
C GLY A 196 60.50 28.85 -18.64
N THR A 197 60.27 27.57 -18.36
CA THR A 197 60.46 26.44 -19.28
C THR A 197 59.31 26.28 -20.28
N ILE A 198 58.09 26.69 -19.90
CA ILE A 198 56.90 26.69 -20.76
C ILE A 198 56.32 28.10 -20.90
N THR A 199 55.53 28.32 -21.95
CA THR A 199 54.85 29.61 -22.19
C THR A 199 53.57 29.73 -21.36
N ALA A 200 53.10 30.97 -21.18
CA ALA A 200 51.83 31.23 -20.49
C ALA A 200 50.62 30.58 -21.19
N GLU A 201 50.66 30.46 -22.52
CA GLU A 201 49.61 29.78 -23.30
C GLU A 201 49.59 28.27 -23.04
N ALA A 202 50.77 27.64 -22.99
CA ALA A 202 50.89 26.22 -22.64
C ALA A 202 50.39 25.95 -21.21
N PHE A 203 50.79 26.79 -20.25
CA PHE A 203 50.31 26.70 -18.86
C PHE A 203 48.78 26.84 -18.76
N LYS A 204 48.20 27.87 -19.40
CA LYS A 204 46.76 28.11 -19.39
C LYS A 204 45.96 26.92 -19.95
N THR A 205 46.51 26.21 -20.93
CA THR A 205 45.88 25.02 -21.52
C THR A 205 45.74 23.91 -20.49
N VAL A 206 46.82 23.59 -19.76
CA VAL A 206 46.81 22.58 -18.69
C VAL A 206 45.91 23.01 -17.53
N GLU A 207 45.98 24.27 -17.12
CA GLU A 207 45.13 24.83 -16.07
C GLU A 207 43.63 24.70 -16.42
N THR A 208 43.26 25.04 -17.66
CA THR A 208 41.88 24.90 -18.13
C THR A 208 41.43 23.45 -18.15
N ALA A 209 42.30 22.52 -18.57
CA ALA A 209 42.02 21.09 -18.55
C ALA A 209 41.70 20.59 -17.12
N TYR A 210 42.53 20.95 -16.15
CA TYR A 210 42.30 20.60 -14.74
C TYR A 210 40.96 21.15 -14.21
N TYR A 211 40.66 22.44 -14.44
CA TYR A 211 39.40 23.03 -13.99
C TYR A 211 38.17 22.40 -14.65
N ASN A 212 38.25 22.04 -15.92
CA ASN A 212 37.18 21.30 -16.59
C ASN A 212 36.94 19.94 -15.91
N GLN A 213 38.00 19.21 -15.55
CA GLN A 213 37.85 17.93 -14.85
C GLN A 213 37.31 18.09 -13.42
N LEU A 214 37.55 19.21 -12.75
CA LEU A 214 36.93 19.52 -11.46
C LEU A 214 35.42 19.70 -11.58
N ILE A 215 34.96 20.41 -12.61
CA ILE A 215 33.53 20.59 -12.89
C ILE A 215 32.89 19.23 -13.16
N THR A 216 33.47 18.42 -14.04
CA THR A 216 32.98 17.07 -14.33
C THR A 216 32.97 16.18 -13.09
N ARG A 217 33.97 16.27 -12.21
CA ARG A 217 33.97 15.53 -10.93
C ARG A 217 32.80 15.91 -10.04
N ALA A 218 32.48 17.20 -9.94
CA ALA A 218 31.34 17.68 -9.16
C ALA A 218 30.01 17.16 -9.73
N GLU A 219 29.87 17.13 -11.06
CA GLU A 219 28.70 16.56 -11.74
C GLU A 219 28.57 15.05 -11.49
N MET A 220 29.67 14.30 -11.57
CA MET A 220 29.66 12.86 -11.30
C MET A 220 29.32 12.56 -9.83
N LEU A 221 29.81 13.36 -8.88
CA LEU A 221 29.44 13.25 -7.48
C LEU A 221 27.94 13.49 -7.28
N ARG A 222 27.39 14.53 -7.92
CA ARG A 222 25.95 14.80 -7.88
C ARG A 222 25.16 13.60 -8.41
N ASN A 223 25.53 13.06 -9.57
CA ASN A 223 24.82 11.94 -10.18
C ASN A 223 24.90 10.68 -9.32
N PHE A 224 26.05 10.39 -8.73
CA PHE A 224 26.20 9.33 -7.74
C PHE A 224 25.26 9.52 -6.54
N ASN A 225 25.23 10.71 -5.95
CA ASN A 225 24.34 11.00 -4.82
C ASN A 225 22.86 10.88 -5.20
N VAL A 226 22.45 11.35 -6.39
CA VAL A 226 21.07 11.21 -6.88
C VAL A 226 20.69 9.73 -7.02
N SER A 227 21.52 8.92 -7.68
CA SER A 227 21.26 7.48 -7.82
C SER A 227 21.18 6.75 -6.48
N LYS A 228 21.99 7.19 -5.49
CA LYS A 228 21.91 6.71 -4.11
C LYS A 228 20.54 7.01 -3.50
N TYR A 229 20.07 8.26 -3.56
CA TYR A 229 18.77 8.65 -3.02
C TYR A 229 17.60 7.95 -3.71
N GLU A 230 17.68 7.73 -5.02
CA GLU A 230 16.66 7.00 -5.78
C GLU A 230 16.55 5.55 -5.31
N LEU A 231 17.68 4.88 -5.09
CA LEU A 231 17.68 3.53 -4.53
C LEU A 231 17.12 3.51 -3.10
N GLU A 232 17.57 4.44 -2.25
CA GLU A 232 17.12 4.58 -0.85
C GLU A 232 15.60 4.82 -0.75
N LEU A 233 15.03 5.61 -1.66
CA LEU A 233 13.59 5.85 -1.75
C LEU A 233 12.81 4.55 -2.00
N GLN A 234 13.34 3.64 -2.81
CA GLN A 234 12.68 2.37 -3.13
C GLN A 234 12.73 1.40 -1.94
N ILE A 235 13.90 1.27 -1.31
CA ILE A 235 14.14 0.31 -0.22
C ILE A 235 13.71 0.84 1.16
N GLY A 236 13.56 2.15 1.32
CA GLY A 236 13.11 2.80 2.56
C GLY A 236 14.16 2.87 3.69
N VAL A 237 15.43 2.55 3.39
CA VAL A 237 16.55 2.57 4.33
C VAL A 237 17.81 3.10 3.64
N ASN A 238 18.81 3.52 4.42
CA ASN A 238 20.08 3.96 3.85
C ASN A 238 20.85 2.76 3.24
N ILE A 239 21.43 2.93 2.05
CA ILE A 239 22.16 1.84 1.38
C ILE A 239 23.43 1.43 2.15
N ASP A 240 24.06 2.37 2.86
CA ASP A 240 25.29 2.10 3.61
C ASP A 240 25.06 1.18 4.82
N ASP A 241 23.83 1.11 5.33
CA ASP A 241 23.43 0.22 6.43
C ASP A 241 23.15 -1.22 5.94
N VAL A 242 22.86 -1.37 4.65
CA VAL A 242 22.50 -2.66 4.04
C VAL A 242 23.73 -3.34 3.45
N LEU A 243 24.68 -2.56 2.94
CA LEU A 243 25.94 -3.07 2.42
C LEU A 243 26.79 -3.62 3.58
N PRO A 244 27.43 -4.80 3.40
CA PRO A 244 28.36 -5.31 4.39
C PRO A 244 29.51 -4.30 4.55
N ARG A 245 29.74 -3.84 5.79
CA ARG A 245 30.91 -3.02 6.11
C ARG A 245 32.15 -3.83 5.71
N LYS A 246 32.94 -3.27 4.80
CA LYS A 246 34.27 -3.81 4.47
C LYS A 246 35.24 -3.53 5.60
#